data_AF-A0A2J6WU75-F1
#
_entry.id   AF-A0A2J6WU75-F1
#
_cell.length_a   1.000
_cell.length_b   1.000
_cell.length_c   1.000
_cell.angle_alpha   90.00
_cell.angle_beta   90.00
_cell.angle_gamma   90.00
#
_symmetry.space_group_name_H-M   'P 1'
#
loop_
_entity.id
_entity.type
_entity.pdbx_description
1 polymer ?
#
loop_
_entity_poly.entity_id
_entity_poly.type
_entity_poly.pdbx_seq_one_letter_code
_entity_poly.pdbx_strand_id
1 'polypeptide(L)'
;MDPIFTTIRQIHAIFGREVMSVLIVVAAIYLAFTYRPNTPRSPVARIFPVLVDIQATLGLIYWLVGIFSGITYFLTFPFILHPLLGLATAVVGHIFFGSRNPFAKLGRWSAPAALGIMLVLVLSNVMIATMA
;
A
#
# COMPACT_ATOMS: atom_id res chain seq x y z
N MET A 1 24.76 -13.91 -2.65
CA MET A 1 23.33 -13.71 -2.95
C MET A 1 23.19 -13.62 -4.46
N ASP A 2 22.10 -14.15 -5.02
CA ASP A 2 21.80 -14.03 -6.45
C ASP A 2 21.79 -12.53 -6.86
N PRO A 3 22.52 -12.13 -7.93
CA PRO A 3 22.47 -10.78 -8.47
C PRO A 3 21.04 -10.29 -8.75
N ILE A 4 20.17 -11.17 -9.25
CA ILE A 4 18.76 -10.86 -9.54
C ILE A 4 18.02 -10.48 -8.27
N PHE A 5 18.15 -11.30 -7.22
CA PHE A 5 17.55 -11.00 -5.91
C PHE A 5 18.07 -9.68 -5.33
N THR A 6 19.37 -9.39 -5.49
CA THR A 6 19.99 -8.15 -4.99
C THR A 6 19.39 -6.92 -5.66
N THR A 7 19.25 -6.95 -6.99
CA THR A 7 18.62 -5.87 -7.75
C THR A 7 17.15 -5.69 -7.36
N ILE A 8 16.39 -6.77 -7.24
CA ILE A 8 14.97 -6.71 -6.87
C ILE A 8 14.80 -6.16 -5.45
N ARG A 9 15.65 -6.57 -4.51
CA ARG A 9 15.68 -6.01 -3.15
C ARG A 9 15.93 -4.51 -3.17
N GLN A 10 16.86 -4.02 -3.99
CA GLN A 10 17.15 -2.58 -4.12
C GLN A 10 15.98 -1.81 -4.73
N ILE A 11 15.36 -2.34 -5.78
CA ILE A 11 14.18 -1.73 -6.41
C ILE A 11 13.03 -1.64 -5.40
N HIS A 12 12.75 -2.74 -4.68
CA HIS A 12 11.71 -2.76 -3.66
C HIS A 12 12.01 -1.78 -2.51
N ALA A 13 13.26 -1.74 -2.05
CA ALA A 13 13.70 -0.83 -1.00
C ALA A 13 13.47 0.65 -1.37
N ILE A 14 13.99 1.07 -2.53
CA ILE A 14 13.94 2.47 -2.94
C ILE A 14 12.53 2.83 -3.39
N PHE A 15 11.97 2.12 -4.37
CA PHE A 15 10.70 2.52 -4.96
C PHE A 15 9.51 2.11 -4.11
N GLY A 16 9.47 0.88 -3.62
CA GLY A 16 8.34 0.39 -2.82
C GLY A 16 8.28 1.01 -1.43
N ARG A 17 9.41 1.00 -0.72
CA ARG A 17 9.45 1.33 0.70
C ARG A 17 9.72 2.80 0.98
N GLU A 18 10.60 3.46 0.22
CA GLU A 18 10.92 4.88 0.43
C GLU A 18 10.00 5.78 -0.41
N VAL A 19 10.09 5.70 -1.74
CA VAL A 19 9.39 6.65 -2.64
C VAL A 19 7.88 6.47 -2.59
N MET A 20 7.35 5.25 -2.79
CA MET A 20 5.89 5.04 -2.81
C MET A 20 5.25 5.34 -1.45
N SER A 21 5.90 4.99 -0.34
CA SER A 21 5.36 5.29 1.00
C SER A 21 5.18 6.79 1.20
N VAL A 22 6.17 7.60 0.82
CA VAL A 22 6.07 9.06 0.90
C VAL A 22 4.95 9.58 0.00
N LEU A 23 4.87 9.12 -1.25
CA LEU A 23 3.82 9.55 -2.17
C LEU A 23 2.41 9.20 -1.68
N ILE A 24 2.23 7.99 -1.12
CA ILE A 24 0.97 7.55 -0.54
C ILE A 24 0.63 8.41 0.68
N VAL A 25 1.57 8.68 1.58
CA VAL A 25 1.32 9.54 2.75
C VAL A 25 0.94 10.96 2.32
N VAL A 26 1.68 11.56 1.38
CA VAL A 26 1.40 12.91 0.87
C VAL A 26 0.03 12.97 0.19
N ALA A 27 -0.29 11.98 -0.65
CA ALA A 27 -1.59 11.92 -1.31
C ALA A 27 -2.73 11.68 -0.31
N ALA A 28 -2.51 10.87 0.73
CA ALA A 28 -3.47 10.66 1.80
C ALA A 28 -3.73 11.95 2.58
N ILE A 29 -2.69 12.68 2.97
CA ILE A 29 -2.79 13.98 3.62
C ILE A 29 -3.58 14.95 2.73
N TYR A 30 -3.19 15.09 1.47
CA TYR A 30 -3.88 15.96 0.51
C TYR A 30 -5.38 15.62 0.43
N LEU A 31 -5.72 14.33 0.30
CA LEU A 31 -7.12 13.89 0.23
C LEU A 31 -7.87 14.13 1.54
N ALA A 32 -7.22 14.01 2.70
CA ALA A 32 -7.84 14.30 3.99
C ALA A 32 -8.29 15.76 4.11
N PHE A 33 -7.49 16.70 3.58
CA PHE A 33 -7.78 18.13 3.65
C PHE A 33 -8.64 18.66 2.50
N THR A 34 -8.61 18.01 1.33
CA THR A 34 -9.34 18.48 0.14
C THR A 34 -10.65 17.75 -0.11
N TYR A 35 -10.92 16.65 0.61
CA TYR A 35 -12.15 15.89 0.45
C TYR A 35 -13.38 16.76 0.73
N ARG A 36 -14.32 16.73 -0.21
CA ARG A 36 -15.65 17.32 -0.07
C ARG A 36 -16.70 16.23 -0.34
N PRO A 37 -17.71 16.07 0.53
CA PRO A 37 -18.82 15.17 0.25
C PRO A 37 -19.52 15.59 -1.04
N ASN A 38 -19.97 14.61 -1.84
CA ASN A 38 -20.77 14.82 -3.04
C ASN A 38 -20.09 15.60 -4.20
N THR A 39 -18.78 15.85 -4.14
CA THR A 39 -18.04 16.44 -5.27
C THR A 39 -17.45 15.36 -6.18
N PRO A 40 -17.24 15.66 -7.49
CA PRO A 40 -16.53 14.76 -8.39
C PRO A 40 -15.15 14.37 -7.84
N ARG A 41 -14.71 13.15 -8.16
CA ARG A 41 -13.39 12.66 -7.75
C ARG A 41 -12.27 13.47 -8.36
N SER A 42 -11.42 14.03 -7.49
CA SER A 42 -10.17 14.67 -7.88
C SER A 42 -9.23 13.68 -8.58
N PRO A 43 -8.30 14.15 -9.43
CA PRO A 43 -7.29 13.29 -10.05
C PRO A 43 -6.48 12.49 -9.02
N VAL A 44 -6.13 13.10 -7.88
CA VAL A 44 -5.41 12.45 -6.78
C VAL A 44 -6.21 11.28 -6.21
N ALA A 45 -7.52 11.42 -6.04
CA ALA A 45 -8.38 10.35 -5.55
C ALA A 45 -8.48 9.17 -6.53
N ARG A 46 -8.25 9.39 -7.82
CA ARG A 46 -8.24 8.34 -8.86
C ARG A 46 -6.90 7.61 -8.90
N ILE A 47 -5.80 8.34 -8.72
CA ILE A 47 -4.43 7.78 -8.78
C ILE A 47 -4.04 7.11 -7.46
N PHE A 48 -4.62 7.52 -6.33
CA PHE A 48 -4.25 6.99 -5.02
C PHE A 48 -4.30 5.45 -4.91
N PRO A 49 -5.38 4.75 -5.32
CA PRO A 49 -5.39 3.29 -5.32
C PRO A 49 -4.31 2.68 -6.21
N VAL A 50 -3.99 3.31 -7.34
CA VAL A 50 -2.95 2.86 -8.28
C VAL A 50 -1.56 2.93 -7.64
N LEU A 51 -1.27 3.97 -6.85
CA LEU A 51 -0.01 4.06 -6.10
C LEU A 51 0.14 2.91 -5.10
N VAL A 52 -0.96 2.56 -4.43
CA VAL A 52 -1.02 1.43 -3.51
C VAL A 52 -0.83 0.10 -4.25
N ASP A 53 -1.46 -0.07 -5.42
CA ASP A 53 -1.28 -1.26 -6.26
C ASP A 53 0.18 -1.46 -6.67
N ILE A 54 0.85 -0.38 -7.11
CA ILE A 54 2.28 -0.40 -7.46
C ILE A 54 3.11 -0.81 -6.26
N GLN A 55 2.86 -0.23 -5.08
CA GLN A 55 3.58 -0.58 -3.85
C GLN A 55 3.37 -2.06 -3.48
N ALA A 56 2.13 -2.53 -3.49
CA ALA A 56 1.79 -3.92 -3.19
C ALA A 56 2.42 -4.90 -4.19
N THR A 57 2.43 -4.54 -5.47
CA THR A 57 3.03 -5.35 -6.54
C THR A 57 4.55 -5.45 -6.37
N LEU A 58 5.24 -4.35 -6.08
CA LEU A 58 6.68 -4.37 -5.80
C LEU A 58 7.02 -5.23 -4.58
N GLY A 59 6.17 -5.20 -3.53
CA GLY A 59 6.30 -6.09 -2.37
C GLY A 59 6.10 -7.57 -2.71
N LEU A 60 5.09 -7.87 -3.52
CA LEU A 60 4.81 -9.24 -3.97
C LEU A 60 5.96 -9.80 -4.82
N ILE A 61 6.49 -9.02 -5.77
CA ILE A 61 7.64 -9.42 -6.59
C ILE A 61 8.86 -9.72 -5.72
N TYR A 62 9.18 -8.83 -4.78
CA TYR A 62 10.29 -9.03 -3.84
C TYR A 62 10.13 -10.32 -3.04
N TRP A 63 8.95 -10.55 -2.48
CA TRP A 63 8.64 -11.75 -1.69
C TRP A 63 8.73 -13.03 -2.52
N LEU A 64 8.13 -13.06 -3.72
CA LEU A 64 8.16 -14.22 -4.62
C LEU A 64 9.59 -14.58 -5.04
N VAL A 65 10.35 -13.60 -5.53
CA VAL A 65 11.75 -13.84 -5.94
C VAL A 65 12.58 -14.33 -4.77
N GLY A 66 12.36 -13.78 -3.58
CA GLY A 66 12.99 -14.26 -2.35
C GLY A 66 12.75 -15.74 -2.07
N ILE A 67 11.50 -16.18 -2.13
CA ILE A 67 11.13 -17.59 -1.93
C ILE A 67 11.77 -18.49 -3.00
N PHE A 68 11.67 -18.11 -4.27
CA PHE A 68 12.29 -18.88 -5.36
C PHE A 68 13.82 -18.88 -5.29
N SER A 69 14.43 -17.90 -4.61
CA SER A 69 15.86 -17.86 -4.30
C SER A 69 16.25 -18.68 -3.05
N GLY A 70 15.29 -19.38 -2.42
CA GLY A 70 15.54 -20.23 -1.25
C GLY A 70 15.55 -19.51 0.10
N ILE A 71 15.04 -18.27 0.17
CA ILE A 71 15.03 -17.47 1.40
C ILE A 71 13.82 -17.83 2.27
N THR A 72 14.04 -18.67 3.28
CA THR A 72 12.97 -19.27 4.09
C THR A 72 12.31 -18.32 5.08
N TYR A 73 12.99 -17.25 5.52
CA TYR A 73 12.41 -16.32 6.50
C TYR A 73 11.16 -15.60 5.97
N PHE A 74 11.00 -15.45 4.65
CA PHE A 74 9.80 -14.86 4.06
C PHE A 74 8.52 -15.66 4.31
N LEU A 75 8.64 -16.95 4.67
CA LEU A 75 7.52 -17.81 5.05
C LEU A 75 7.24 -17.78 6.57
N THR A 76 8.06 -17.07 7.35
CA THR A 76 7.91 -16.97 8.81
C THR A 76 7.16 -15.71 9.21
N PHE A 77 6.58 -15.71 10.41
CA PHE A 77 5.99 -14.50 10.98
C PHE A 77 7.07 -13.51 11.43
N PRO A 78 6.89 -12.19 11.22
CA PRO A 78 5.71 -11.55 10.61
C PRO A 78 5.77 -11.41 9.07
N PHE A 79 6.85 -11.85 8.41
CA PHE A 79 7.08 -11.62 6.97
C PHE A 79 6.06 -12.24 6.04
N ILE A 80 5.48 -13.38 6.41
CA ILE A 80 4.38 -14.01 5.65
C ILE A 80 3.17 -13.08 5.51
N LEU A 81 3.00 -12.12 6.41
CA LEU A 81 1.93 -11.13 6.35
C LEU A 81 2.20 -10.04 5.31
N HIS A 82 3.44 -9.80 4.88
CA HIS A 82 3.77 -8.72 3.94
C HIS A 82 2.97 -8.77 2.62
N PRO A 83 2.96 -9.88 1.85
CA PRO A 83 2.15 -9.95 0.63
C PRO A 83 0.64 -9.89 0.92
N LEU A 84 0.20 -10.45 2.06
CA LEU A 84 -1.22 -10.48 2.43
C LEU A 84 -1.74 -9.08 2.77
N LEU A 85 -0.97 -8.32 3.56
CA LEU A 85 -1.30 -6.94 3.91
C LEU A 85 -1.18 -6.03 2.70
N GLY A 86 -0.18 -6.21 1.83
CA GLY A 86 -0.08 -5.50 0.56
C GLY A 86 -1.35 -5.67 -0.29
N LEU A 87 -1.80 -6.91 -0.48
CA LEU A 87 -3.02 -7.20 -1.24
C LEU A 87 -4.27 -6.64 -0.55
N ALA A 88 -4.39 -6.82 0.76
CA ALA A 88 -5.50 -6.27 1.53
C ALA A 88 -5.58 -4.74 1.38
N THR A 89 -4.43 -4.06 1.45
CA THR A 89 -4.34 -2.60 1.27
C THR A 89 -4.82 -2.18 -0.12
N ALA A 90 -4.39 -2.88 -1.18
CA ALA A 90 -4.82 -2.62 -2.55
C ALA A 90 -6.34 -2.77 -2.71
N VAL A 91 -6.89 -3.89 -2.24
CA VAL A 91 -8.35 -4.15 -2.28
C VAL A 91 -9.12 -3.07 -1.53
N VAL A 92 -8.69 -2.75 -0.31
CA VAL A 92 -9.34 -1.74 0.54
C VAL A 92 -9.27 -0.35 -0.13
N GLY A 93 -8.14 -0.02 -0.76
CA GLY A 93 -7.98 1.20 -1.56
C GLY A 93 -9.02 1.32 -2.66
N HIS A 94 -9.19 0.27 -3.47
CA HIS A 94 -10.20 0.27 -4.55
C HIS A 94 -11.64 0.32 -4.04
N ILE A 95 -11.93 -0.28 -2.88
CA ILE A 95 -13.27 -0.23 -2.28
C ILE A 95 -13.59 1.18 -1.80
N PHE A 96 -12.68 1.81 -1.04
CA PHE A 96 -12.91 3.15 -0.48
C PHE A 96 -12.95 4.23 -1.56
N PHE A 97 -12.07 4.11 -2.54
CA PHE A 97 -12.03 4.97 -3.71
C PHE A 97 -12.81 4.37 -4.88
N GLY A 98 -13.78 3.49 -4.62
CA GLY A 98 -14.70 2.88 -5.59
C GLY A 98 -16.13 3.44 -5.47
N SER A 99 -17.01 3.09 -6.41
CA SER A 99 -18.43 3.53 -6.37
C SER A 99 -19.22 2.91 -5.21
N ARG A 100 -18.72 1.81 -4.62
CA ARG A 100 -19.32 1.06 -3.52
C ARG A 100 -18.64 1.34 -2.17
N ASN A 101 -18.23 2.58 -1.92
CA ASN A 101 -17.55 2.93 -0.66
C ASN A 101 -18.45 2.64 0.56
N PRO A 102 -18.09 1.71 1.46
CA PRO A 102 -18.89 1.35 2.64
C PRO A 102 -19.05 2.52 3.62
N PHE A 103 -18.14 3.50 3.55
CA PHE A 103 -18.17 4.68 4.40
C PHE A 103 -18.96 5.85 3.82
N ALA A 104 -19.66 5.67 2.70
CA ALA A 104 -20.44 6.75 2.09
C ALA A 104 -21.45 7.38 3.09
N LYS A 105 -22.01 6.57 4.00
CA LYS A 105 -22.96 7.01 5.03
C LYS A 105 -22.31 7.82 6.17
N LEU A 106 -20.98 7.86 6.27
CA LEU A 106 -20.27 8.63 7.31
C LEU A 106 -20.18 10.13 7.00
N GLY A 107 -20.69 10.58 5.84
CA GLY A 107 -20.71 11.97 5.44
C GLY A 107 -19.29 12.57 5.39
N ARG A 108 -19.04 13.63 6.16
CA ARG A 108 -17.72 14.28 6.25
C ARG A 108 -16.61 13.39 6.80
N TRP A 109 -16.96 12.32 7.53
CA TRP A 109 -16.00 11.40 8.13
C TRP A 109 -15.60 10.24 7.20
N SER A 110 -16.26 10.12 6.04
CA SER A 110 -16.01 9.03 5.08
C SER A 110 -14.55 8.92 4.66
N ALA A 111 -13.97 10.02 4.16
CA ALA A 111 -12.59 10.01 3.68
C ALA A 111 -11.56 9.93 4.81
N PRO A 112 -11.66 10.68 5.93
CA PRO A 112 -10.75 10.51 7.06
C PRO A 112 -10.69 9.07 7.59
N ALA A 113 -11.84 8.39 7.72
CA ALA A 113 -11.88 7.00 8.17
C ALA A 113 -11.20 6.04 7.18
N ALA A 114 -11.51 6.17 5.88
CA ALA A 114 -10.86 5.39 4.82
C ALA A 114 -9.34 5.59 4.82
N LEU A 115 -8.90 6.85 4.87
CA LEU A 115 -7.49 7.22 4.84
C LEU A 115 -6.75 6.73 6.09
N GLY A 116 -7.37 6.80 7.26
CA GLY A 116 -6.81 6.26 8.50
C GLY A 116 -6.56 4.75 8.40
N ILE A 117 -7.54 3.98 7.93
CA ILE A 117 -7.39 2.53 7.72
C ILE A 117 -6.28 2.24 6.70
N MET A 118 -6.28 2.95 5.57
CA MET A 118 -5.25 2.79 4.54
C MET A 118 -3.86 3.08 5.10
N LEU A 119 -3.70 4.15 5.89
CA LEU A 119 -2.43 4.52 6.49
C LEU A 119 -1.94 3.43 7.46
N VAL A 120 -2.81 2.90 8.31
CA VAL A 120 -2.45 1.79 9.22
C VAL A 120 -1.97 0.57 8.45
N LEU A 121 -2.67 0.19 7.37
CA LEU A 121 -2.30 -0.97 6.56
C LEU A 121 -0.97 -0.76 5.83
N VAL A 122 -0.77 0.40 5.20
CA VAL A 122 0.49 0.76 4.51
C VAL A 122 1.66 0.79 5.49
N LEU A 123 1.51 1.48 6.64
CA LEU A 123 2.58 1.57 7.64
C LEU A 123 2.91 0.21 8.23
N SER A 124 1.90 -0.61 8.54
CA SER A 124 2.11 -1.98 9.03
C SER A 124 2.89 -2.81 8.01
N ASN A 125 2.54 -2.68 6.72
CA ASN A 125 3.22 -3.40 5.65
C ASN A 125 4.67 -2.96 5.46
N VAL A 126 4.94 -1.65 5.60
CA VAL A 126 6.29 -1.07 5.58
C VAL A 126 7.11 -1.54 6.77
N MET A 127 6.55 -1.50 7.99
CA MET A 127 7.24 -1.95 9.20
C MET A 127 7.69 -3.41 9.09
N ILE A 128 6.82 -4.29 8.61
CA ILE A 128 7.19 -5.70 8.36
C ILE A 128 8.34 -5.78 7.35
N ALA A 129 8.31 -5.00 6.27
CA ALA A 129 9.38 -4.98 5.27
C ALA A 129 10.72 -4.42 5.80
N THR A 130 10.72 -3.62 6.88
CA THR A 130 11.94 -3.10 7.51
C THR A 130 12.58 -4.04 8.52
N MET A 131 11.86 -5.07 8.98
CA MET A 131 12.40 -6.07 9.90
C MET A 131 13.29 -7.12 9.20
N ALA A 132 13.27 -7.15 7.85
CA ALA A 132 13.99 -8.10 6.99
C ALA A 132 15.38 -7.60 6.58
#